data_AF-A0A7V5LEQ3-F1
#
_entry.id   AF-A0A7V5LEQ3-F1
#
_cell.length_a   1.000
_cell.length_b   1.000
_cell.length_c   1.000
_cell.angle_alpha   90.00
_cell.angle_beta   90.00
_cell.angle_gamma   90.00
#
_symmetry.space_group_name_H-M   'P 1'
#
loop_
_entity.id
_entity.type
_entity.pdbx_description
1 polymer ?
#
loop_
_entity_poly.entity_id
_entity_poly.type
_entity_poly.pdbx_seq_one_letter_code
_entity_poly.pdbx_strand_id
1 'polypeptide(L)'
;MGIKKRFWKFLHLSVSRGEAVSLIFTVALLAFAADCTIARGQVTADSEPLTLDQSYGNLRATFEGNDLEGTLRLVDRFRRDFPNSKRESSVTYIAARAALKSRELDRARFEANTLKLKFPDSGYVDDARMILAECDVMSEHWEDARVHLGWILGFSEDEDLVSAARSLLGELDDFLEQQEARKGQPNRSSQKPKIGLVLPLSSAEADAARAFLNGFRIGWNSYGTGELTVYDSEGDPIRAVRLAQMLTDETGVWGMVGGLDPAEAAGLAMEAQAAKVPFLTTTCGVGDLTSIGRYIFQGRPDYYHEGRALGIHAMLELGLAHFGILAPLNQTGRQIVEGFREAIDSAGGEILVEEAYYPGAQDFSMQLKRIRKIGLR
;
A
#
# COMPACT_ATOMS: atom_id res chain seq x y z
N MET A 1 27.30 -55.50 10.69
CA MET A 1 26.84 -55.52 12.10
C MET A 1 27.94 -55.13 13.11
N GLY A 2 28.85 -54.19 12.77
CA GLY A 2 29.99 -53.80 13.62
C GLY A 2 30.07 -52.32 14.02
N ILE A 3 29.29 -51.44 13.38
CA ILE A 3 29.32 -49.99 13.62
C ILE A 3 28.33 -49.58 14.73
N LYS A 4 27.14 -50.21 14.77
CA LYS A 4 26.12 -49.94 15.80
C LYS A 4 26.56 -50.30 17.23
N LYS A 5 27.39 -51.35 17.41
CA LYS A 5 27.93 -51.73 18.73
C LYS A 5 29.05 -50.81 19.22
N ARG A 6 29.83 -50.20 18.31
CA ARG A 6 30.86 -49.20 18.68
C ARG A 6 30.24 -47.85 19.05
N PHE A 7 29.14 -47.47 18.40
CA PHE A 7 28.42 -46.23 18.68
C PHE A 7 27.79 -46.22 20.08
N TRP A 8 27.16 -47.33 20.50
CA TRP A 8 26.58 -47.45 21.85
C TRP A 8 27.63 -47.52 22.96
N LYS A 9 28.82 -48.09 22.71
CA LYS A 9 29.91 -48.13 23.68
C LYS A 9 30.58 -46.76 23.86
N PHE A 10 30.56 -45.92 22.84
CA PHE A 10 31.06 -44.53 22.90
C PHE A 10 30.07 -43.61 23.65
N LEU A 11 28.77 -43.79 23.43
CA LEU A 11 27.73 -43.03 24.13
C LEU A 11 27.72 -43.27 25.65
N HIS A 12 28.01 -44.51 26.08
CA HIS A 12 28.00 -44.86 27.51
C HIS A 12 29.23 -44.33 28.27
N LEU A 13 30.36 -44.09 27.57
CA LEU A 13 31.61 -43.58 28.14
C LEU A 13 31.65 -42.05 28.27
N SER A 14 30.84 -41.33 27.50
CA SER A 14 30.75 -39.86 27.58
C SER A 14 29.75 -39.33 28.62
N VAL A 15 28.90 -40.19 29.19
CA VAL A 15 27.93 -39.78 30.24
C VAL A 15 28.53 -39.88 31.65
N SER A 16 29.69 -40.55 31.84
CA SER A 16 30.29 -40.74 33.17
C SER A 16 31.37 -39.72 33.55
N ARG A 17 31.63 -38.71 32.72
CA ARG A 17 32.50 -37.58 33.06
C ARG A 17 31.79 -36.31 32.61
N GLY A 18 31.03 -35.73 33.53
CA GLY A 18 30.34 -34.48 33.29
C GLY A 18 31.36 -33.40 32.99
N GLU A 19 31.48 -33.05 31.70
CA GLU A 19 31.99 -31.77 31.22
C GLU A 19 31.76 -31.66 29.70
N ALA A 20 31.11 -30.54 29.31
CA ALA A 20 31.13 -29.91 28.00
C ALA A 20 30.68 -30.71 26.75
N VAL A 21 29.37 -30.72 26.46
CA VAL A 21 28.85 -30.85 25.07
C VAL A 21 27.68 -29.89 24.87
N SER A 22 27.97 -28.60 24.72
CA SER A 22 26.99 -27.58 24.33
C SER A 22 27.25 -26.99 22.94
N LEU A 23 28.19 -27.55 22.14
CA LEU A 23 28.59 -26.89 20.88
C LEU A 23 28.61 -27.77 19.61
N ILE A 24 28.07 -28.99 19.65
CA ILE A 24 27.97 -29.85 18.45
C ILE A 24 26.50 -30.16 18.07
N PHE A 25 25.52 -29.68 18.84
CA PHE A 25 24.11 -29.95 18.57
C PHE A 25 23.42 -28.95 17.62
N THR A 26 24.13 -27.96 17.07
CA THR A 26 23.54 -26.91 16.23
C THR A 26 23.73 -27.09 14.72
N VAL A 27 24.46 -28.11 14.26
CA VAL A 27 24.74 -28.31 12.81
C VAL A 27 24.16 -29.61 12.23
N ALA A 28 23.47 -30.42 13.04
CA ALA A 28 22.84 -31.66 12.56
C ALA A 28 21.31 -31.71 12.73
N LEU A 29 20.64 -30.54 12.74
CA LEU A 29 19.18 -30.43 12.68
C LEU A 29 18.65 -29.76 11.39
N LEU A 30 19.54 -29.48 10.43
CA LEU A 30 19.20 -28.92 9.11
C LEU A 30 19.19 -29.96 7.97
N ALA A 31 19.35 -31.25 8.28
CA ALA A 31 19.35 -32.32 7.26
C ALA A 31 18.36 -33.48 7.55
N PHE A 32 17.43 -33.31 8.49
CA PHE A 32 16.40 -34.31 8.81
C PHE A 32 14.98 -33.72 8.92
N ALA A 33 14.77 -32.49 8.46
CA ALA A 33 13.45 -31.88 8.25
C ALA A 33 13.06 -31.83 6.76
N ALA A 34 13.66 -32.71 5.95
CA ALA A 34 13.29 -32.98 4.57
C ALA A 34 12.95 -34.46 4.44
N ASP A 35 11.95 -34.92 5.21
CA ASP A 35 11.15 -36.13 4.99
C ASP A 35 10.32 -36.41 6.26
N CYS A 36 9.18 -35.72 6.42
CA CYS A 36 7.98 -36.20 7.14
C CYS A 36 6.97 -35.05 7.38
N THR A 37 6.40 -34.49 6.31
CA THR A 37 5.00 -34.00 6.35
C THR A 37 4.39 -33.99 4.94
N ILE A 38 4.37 -35.15 4.26
CA ILE A 38 3.41 -35.35 3.17
C ILE A 38 2.09 -35.77 3.85
N ALA A 39 1.40 -34.78 4.42
CA ALA A 39 -0.03 -34.89 4.65
C ALA A 39 -0.68 -34.85 3.26
N ARG A 40 -1.37 -35.92 2.89
CA ARG A 40 -2.27 -35.96 1.74
C ARG A 40 -3.43 -34.99 1.97
N GLY A 41 -3.18 -33.70 1.74
CA GLY A 41 -4.19 -32.83 1.18
C GLY A 41 -4.21 -33.11 -0.32
N GLN A 42 -5.37 -33.49 -0.87
CA GLN A 42 -5.58 -33.38 -2.31
C GLN A 42 -5.50 -31.89 -2.65
N VAL A 43 -4.30 -31.44 -3.01
CA VAL A 43 -4.13 -30.22 -3.80
C VAL A 43 -4.72 -30.56 -5.15
N THR A 44 -5.99 -30.22 -5.37
CA THR A 44 -6.50 -30.04 -6.74
C THR A 44 -5.86 -28.76 -7.28
N ALA A 45 -4.65 -28.90 -7.82
CA ALA A 45 -4.06 -27.92 -8.71
C ALA A 45 -3.24 -28.67 -9.77
N ASP A 46 -3.94 -29.47 -10.58
CA ASP A 46 -3.54 -29.65 -11.98
C ASP A 46 -3.89 -28.37 -12.75
N SER A 47 -3.39 -27.21 -12.31
CA SER A 47 -3.30 -26.06 -13.20
C SER A 47 -1.97 -26.20 -13.93
N GLU A 48 -2.05 -26.46 -15.24
CA GLU A 48 -0.87 -26.41 -16.09
C GLU A 48 -0.11 -25.09 -15.83
N PRO A 49 1.24 -25.11 -15.83
CA PRO A 49 2.01 -23.88 -15.67
C PRO A 49 1.51 -22.86 -16.68
N LEU A 50 1.15 -21.67 -16.18
CA LEU A 50 0.58 -20.61 -17.00
C LEU A 50 1.48 -20.35 -18.20
N THR A 51 0.89 -20.17 -19.37
CA THR A 51 1.63 -19.75 -20.56
C THR A 51 2.20 -18.33 -20.37
N LEU A 52 3.15 -17.93 -21.22
CA LEU A 52 3.71 -16.58 -21.25
C LEU A 52 2.61 -15.51 -21.29
N ASP A 53 1.66 -15.64 -22.22
CA ASP A 53 0.61 -14.64 -22.43
C ASP A 53 -0.42 -14.63 -21.30
N GLN A 54 -0.74 -15.79 -20.70
CA GLN A 54 -1.60 -15.84 -19.51
C GLN A 54 -0.91 -15.19 -18.30
N SER A 55 0.37 -15.49 -18.07
CA SER A 55 1.14 -14.90 -16.96
C SER A 55 1.27 -13.39 -17.11
N TYR A 56 1.55 -12.91 -18.33
CA TYR A 56 1.60 -11.49 -18.63
C TYR A 56 0.22 -10.83 -18.51
N GLY A 57 -0.85 -11.49 -18.98
CA GLY A 57 -2.22 -11.02 -18.85
C GLY A 57 -2.65 -10.85 -17.40
N ASN A 58 -2.34 -11.83 -16.54
CA ASN A 58 -2.60 -11.75 -15.10
C ASN A 58 -1.83 -10.60 -14.46
N LEU A 59 -0.53 -10.48 -14.75
CA LEU A 59 0.31 -9.38 -14.25
C LEU A 59 -0.28 -8.02 -14.63
N ARG A 60 -0.69 -7.85 -15.89
CA ARG A 60 -1.30 -6.60 -16.36
C ARG A 60 -2.63 -6.33 -15.67
N ALA A 61 -3.49 -7.34 -15.53
CA ALA A 61 -4.77 -7.20 -14.82
C ALA A 61 -4.59 -6.81 -13.35
N THR A 62 -3.62 -7.40 -12.66
CA THR A 62 -3.26 -7.04 -11.27
C THR A 62 -2.78 -5.59 -11.18
N PHE A 63 -1.96 -5.15 -12.13
CA PHE A 63 -1.48 -3.77 -12.19
C PHE A 63 -2.61 -2.76 -12.48
N GLU A 64 -3.49 -3.07 -13.43
CA GLU A 64 -4.67 -2.27 -13.76
C GLU A 64 -5.67 -2.22 -12.59
N GLY A 65 -5.76 -3.30 -11.82
CA GLY A 65 -6.52 -3.39 -10.57
C GLY A 65 -5.89 -2.67 -9.38
N ASN A 66 -4.76 -1.98 -9.57
CA ASN A 66 -4.04 -1.21 -8.56
C ASN A 66 -3.50 -2.04 -7.36
N ASP A 67 -3.41 -3.37 -7.47
CA ASP A 67 -2.69 -4.21 -6.51
C ASP A 67 -1.19 -4.15 -6.81
N LEU A 68 -0.54 -3.13 -6.27
CA LEU A 68 0.86 -2.81 -6.56
C LEU A 68 1.81 -3.87 -6.00
N GLU A 69 1.55 -4.37 -4.80
CA GLU A 69 2.40 -5.38 -4.17
C GLU A 69 2.28 -6.73 -4.89
N GLY A 70 1.06 -7.16 -5.22
CA GLY A 70 0.85 -8.37 -6.01
C GLY A 70 1.42 -8.24 -7.42
N THR A 71 1.33 -7.06 -8.04
CA THR A 71 2.00 -6.76 -9.30
C THR A 71 3.51 -7.00 -9.21
N LEU A 72 4.17 -6.45 -8.20
CA LEU A 72 5.62 -6.61 -8.02
C LEU A 72 6.00 -8.08 -7.76
N ARG A 73 5.18 -8.83 -7.00
CA ARG A 73 5.39 -10.29 -6.82
C ARG A 73 5.22 -11.07 -8.12
N LEU A 74 4.23 -10.70 -8.95
CA LEU A 74 4.01 -11.31 -10.25
C LEU A 74 5.12 -10.97 -11.25
N VAL A 75 5.68 -9.76 -11.21
CA VAL A 75 6.89 -9.39 -11.97
C VAL A 75 8.05 -10.33 -11.62
N ASP A 76 8.32 -10.52 -10.32
CA ASP A 76 9.44 -11.35 -9.87
C ASP A 76 9.24 -12.83 -10.24
N ARG A 77 7.98 -13.30 -10.22
CA ARG A 77 7.62 -14.63 -10.72
C ARG A 77 7.80 -14.74 -12.24
N PHE A 78 7.28 -13.77 -12.99
CA PHE A 78 7.34 -13.75 -14.46
C PHE A 78 8.79 -13.81 -14.96
N ARG A 79 9.70 -13.04 -14.35
CA ARG A 79 11.13 -13.05 -14.70
C ARG A 79 11.82 -14.38 -14.40
N ARG A 80 11.40 -15.10 -13.35
CA ARG A 80 11.92 -16.44 -13.02
C ARG A 80 11.43 -17.49 -14.02
N ASP A 81 10.15 -17.43 -14.37
CA ASP A 81 9.50 -18.45 -15.20
C ASP A 81 9.81 -18.24 -16.70
N PHE A 82 10.00 -16.98 -17.13
CA PHE A 82 10.24 -16.60 -18.52
C PHE A 82 11.49 -15.72 -18.69
N PRO A 83 12.70 -16.23 -18.35
CA PRO A 83 13.93 -15.47 -18.53
C PRO A 83 14.13 -15.15 -20.03
N ASN A 84 14.28 -13.87 -20.35
CA ASN A 84 14.40 -13.33 -21.73
C ASN A 84 13.09 -13.26 -22.54
N SER A 85 11.96 -13.08 -21.87
CA SER A 85 10.69 -12.80 -22.52
C SER A 85 10.74 -11.60 -23.47
N LYS A 86 10.03 -11.68 -24.60
CA LYS A 86 9.78 -10.53 -25.49
C LYS A 86 8.95 -9.42 -24.83
N ARG A 87 8.31 -9.70 -23.68
CA ARG A 87 7.52 -8.75 -22.89
C ARG A 87 8.36 -8.03 -21.83
N GLU A 88 9.65 -8.31 -21.70
CA GLU A 88 10.47 -7.84 -20.58
C GLU A 88 10.50 -6.31 -20.44
N SER A 89 10.52 -5.56 -21.55
CA SER A 89 10.47 -4.09 -21.48
C SER A 89 9.15 -3.58 -20.90
N SER A 90 8.02 -4.18 -21.27
CA SER A 90 6.70 -3.86 -20.72
C SER A 90 6.58 -4.27 -19.26
N VAL A 91 7.07 -5.45 -18.90
CA VAL A 91 7.11 -5.93 -17.51
C VAL A 91 7.97 -5.02 -16.63
N THR A 92 9.11 -4.56 -17.14
CA THR A 92 10.00 -3.61 -16.45
C THR A 92 9.33 -2.24 -16.28
N TYR A 93 8.60 -1.75 -17.29
CA TYR A 93 7.77 -0.55 -17.15
C TYR A 93 6.71 -0.69 -16.05
N ILE A 94 5.96 -1.79 -16.07
CA ILE A 94 4.93 -2.08 -15.06
C ILE A 94 5.56 -2.12 -13.65
N ALA A 95 6.71 -2.77 -13.50
CA ALA A 95 7.45 -2.84 -12.24
C ALA A 95 7.86 -1.43 -11.74
N ALA A 96 8.43 -0.61 -12.63
CA ALA A 96 8.83 0.75 -12.30
C ALA A 96 7.64 1.62 -11.86
N ARG A 97 6.52 1.55 -12.59
CA ARG A 97 5.31 2.33 -12.30
C ARG A 97 4.62 1.84 -11.02
N ALA A 98 4.55 0.52 -10.81
CA ALA A 98 4.00 -0.05 -9.58
C ALA A 98 4.82 0.35 -8.36
N ALA A 99 6.16 0.24 -8.44
CA ALA A 99 7.06 0.66 -7.37
C ALA A 99 6.94 2.16 -7.04
N LEU A 100 6.85 3.02 -8.07
CA LEU A 100 6.65 4.46 -7.87
C LEU A 100 5.33 4.74 -7.12
N LYS A 101 4.23 4.12 -7.56
CA LYS A 101 2.92 4.25 -6.89
C LYS A 101 2.96 3.74 -5.44
N SER A 102 3.72 2.68 -5.17
CA SER A 102 3.95 2.15 -3.81
C SER A 102 4.94 2.98 -2.98
N ARG A 103 5.49 4.06 -3.53
CA ARG A 103 6.54 4.89 -2.91
C ARG A 103 7.86 4.13 -2.64
N GLU A 104 8.09 3.00 -3.31
CA GLU A 104 9.36 2.26 -3.32
C GLU A 104 10.37 2.92 -4.28
N LEU A 105 10.85 4.12 -3.92
CA LEU A 105 11.62 4.98 -4.82
C LEU A 105 12.91 4.34 -5.37
N ASP A 106 13.62 3.57 -4.56
CA ASP A 106 14.84 2.88 -4.99
C ASP A 106 14.56 1.85 -6.07
N ARG A 107 13.49 1.05 -5.88
CA ARG A 107 13.06 0.05 -6.86
C ARG A 107 12.55 0.72 -8.14
N ALA A 108 11.72 1.75 -8.01
CA ALA A 108 11.21 2.51 -9.14
C ALA A 108 12.36 3.08 -10.01
N ARG A 109 13.36 3.69 -9.37
CA ARG A 109 14.56 4.24 -10.02
C ARG A 109 15.40 3.15 -10.68
N PHE A 110 15.56 2.01 -10.01
CA PHE A 110 16.31 0.87 -10.56
C PHE A 110 15.64 0.31 -11.82
N GLU A 111 14.33 0.07 -11.78
CA GLU A 111 13.57 -0.49 -12.90
C GLU A 111 13.50 0.51 -14.07
N ALA A 112 13.25 1.79 -13.81
CA ALA A 112 13.22 2.82 -14.84
C ALA A 112 14.58 3.02 -15.54
N ASN A 113 15.68 3.01 -14.79
CA ASN A 113 17.02 3.04 -15.40
C ASN A 113 17.34 1.75 -16.15
N THR A 114 16.90 0.60 -15.64
CA THR A 114 17.03 -0.68 -16.34
C THR A 114 16.31 -0.65 -17.69
N LEU A 115 15.11 -0.07 -17.74
CA LEU A 115 14.34 0.08 -18.98
C LEU A 115 15.10 0.89 -20.02
N LYS A 116 15.61 2.07 -19.63
CA LYS A 116 16.40 2.94 -20.51
C LYS A 116 17.70 2.31 -20.99
N LEU A 117 18.39 1.54 -20.13
CA LEU A 117 19.70 0.97 -20.45
C LEU A 117 19.60 -0.34 -21.26
N LYS A 118 18.67 -1.22 -20.91
CA LYS A 118 18.53 -2.54 -21.55
C LYS A 118 17.60 -2.53 -22.76
N PHE A 119 16.65 -1.60 -22.81
CA PHE A 119 15.63 -1.53 -23.86
C PHE A 119 15.50 -0.11 -24.43
N PRO A 120 16.59 0.47 -24.99
CA PRO A 120 16.59 1.86 -25.48
C PRO A 120 15.63 2.13 -26.64
N ASP A 121 15.23 1.09 -27.39
CA ASP A 121 14.26 1.21 -28.50
C ASP A 121 12.82 0.91 -28.06
N SER A 122 12.58 0.73 -26.75
CA SER A 122 11.24 0.45 -26.23
C SER A 122 10.37 1.71 -26.26
N GLY A 123 9.09 1.58 -26.62
CA GLY A 123 8.10 2.65 -26.52
C GLY A 123 7.75 3.10 -25.09
N TYR A 124 8.53 2.70 -24.08
CA TYR A 124 8.37 3.05 -22.66
C TYR A 124 9.57 3.87 -22.13
N VAL A 125 10.53 4.22 -22.99
CA VAL A 125 11.74 4.94 -22.56
C VAL A 125 11.41 6.34 -22.05
N ASP A 126 10.42 6.98 -22.67
CA ASP A 126 9.95 8.31 -22.28
C ASP A 126 9.16 8.22 -20.97
N ASP A 127 8.33 7.19 -20.79
CA ASP A 127 7.68 6.88 -19.52
C ASP A 127 8.69 6.65 -18.39
N ALA A 128 9.79 5.92 -18.65
CA ALA A 128 10.84 5.73 -17.66
C ALA A 128 11.49 7.05 -17.24
N ARG A 129 11.63 8.01 -18.16
CA ARG A 129 12.10 9.36 -17.79
C ARG A 129 11.09 10.10 -16.92
N MET A 130 9.80 9.96 -17.21
CA MET A 130 8.75 10.57 -16.39
C MET A 130 8.76 9.96 -14.98
N ILE A 131 8.88 8.64 -14.86
CA ILE A 131 9.01 7.94 -13.57
C ILE A 131 10.23 8.44 -12.79
N LEU A 132 11.39 8.60 -13.44
CA LEU A 132 12.59 9.14 -12.79
C LEU A 132 12.38 10.58 -12.31
N ALA A 133 11.76 11.43 -13.13
CA ALA A 133 11.42 12.80 -12.74
C ALA A 133 10.52 12.83 -11.50
N GLU A 134 9.49 11.98 -11.44
CA GLU A 134 8.62 11.85 -10.27
C GLU A 134 9.39 11.36 -9.04
N CYS A 135 10.27 10.36 -9.18
CA CYS A 135 11.15 9.90 -8.09
C CYS A 135 12.07 11.02 -7.58
N ASP A 136 12.63 11.82 -8.47
CA ASP A 136 13.55 12.91 -8.16
C ASP A 136 12.84 14.04 -7.42
N VAL A 137 11.64 14.42 -7.87
CA VAL A 137 10.80 15.39 -7.15
C VAL A 137 10.47 14.87 -5.74
N MET A 138 10.13 13.60 -5.60
CA MET A 138 9.83 13.02 -4.29
C MET A 138 11.06 12.89 -3.37
N SER A 139 12.26 12.86 -3.94
CA SER A 139 13.53 12.73 -3.22
C SER A 139 14.28 14.05 -3.07
N GLU A 140 13.65 15.18 -3.43
CA GLU A 140 14.25 16.51 -3.43
C GLU A 140 15.46 16.72 -4.36
N HIS A 141 15.62 15.87 -5.38
CA HIS A 141 16.64 16.00 -6.42
C HIS A 141 16.14 16.84 -7.59
N TRP A 142 15.88 18.12 -7.34
CA TRP A 142 15.19 19.03 -8.27
C TRP A 142 15.90 19.18 -9.63
N GLU A 143 17.23 19.26 -9.64
CA GLU A 143 18.00 19.41 -10.88
C GLU A 143 17.86 18.18 -11.78
N ASP A 144 17.95 16.98 -11.20
CA ASP A 144 17.78 15.72 -11.93
C ASP A 144 16.36 15.59 -12.49
N ALA A 145 15.36 15.98 -11.70
CA ALA A 145 13.97 16.04 -12.17
C ALA A 145 13.83 16.95 -13.41
N ARG A 146 14.41 18.15 -13.38
CA ARG A 146 14.38 19.09 -14.52
C ARG A 146 15.07 18.52 -15.75
N VAL A 147 16.17 17.79 -15.59
CA VAL A 147 16.86 17.13 -16.71
C VAL A 147 15.94 16.11 -17.39
N HIS A 148 15.22 15.30 -16.61
CA HIS A 148 14.27 14.32 -17.15
C HIS A 148 13.07 15.00 -17.84
N LEU A 149 12.48 16.00 -17.20
CA LEU A 149 11.33 16.76 -17.73
C LEU A 149 11.69 17.55 -18.98
N GLY A 150 12.82 18.25 -18.98
CA GLY A 150 13.31 19.01 -20.13
C GLY A 150 13.60 18.11 -21.33
N TRP A 151 14.10 16.90 -21.10
CA TRP A 151 14.27 15.92 -22.18
C TRP A 151 12.91 15.53 -22.78
N ILE A 152 11.92 15.21 -21.95
CA ILE A 152 10.57 14.86 -22.43
C ILE A 152 10.00 15.99 -23.28
N LEU A 153 10.03 17.22 -22.76
CA LEU A 153 9.49 18.40 -23.44
C LEU A 153 10.14 18.69 -24.79
N GLY A 154 11.41 18.32 -24.97
CA GLY A 154 12.18 18.57 -26.19
C GLY A 154 12.16 17.42 -27.20
N PHE A 155 11.92 16.18 -26.76
CA PHE A 155 12.18 14.99 -27.57
C PHE A 155 11.07 13.93 -27.59
N SER A 156 10.12 13.95 -26.66
CA SER A 156 9.00 13.00 -26.65
C SER A 156 7.99 13.34 -27.74
N GLU A 157 7.53 12.33 -28.48
CA GLU A 157 6.41 12.46 -29.44
C GLU A 157 5.04 12.21 -28.77
N ASP A 158 5.02 11.69 -27.54
CA ASP A 158 3.80 11.48 -26.76
C ASP A 158 3.28 12.81 -26.18
N GLU A 159 2.18 13.32 -26.72
CA GLU A 159 1.57 14.59 -26.32
C GLU A 159 1.05 14.58 -24.87
N ASP A 160 0.53 13.45 -24.39
CA ASP A 160 0.03 13.31 -23.03
C ASP A 160 1.19 13.38 -22.03
N LEU A 161 2.29 12.71 -22.35
CA LEU A 161 3.51 12.70 -21.55
C LEU A 161 4.19 14.08 -21.55
N VAL A 162 4.21 14.78 -22.69
CA VAL A 162 4.67 16.17 -22.79
C VAL A 162 3.81 17.11 -21.94
N SER A 163 2.49 16.95 -21.96
CA SER A 163 1.57 17.73 -21.14
C SER A 163 1.82 17.50 -19.64
N ALA A 164 1.96 16.24 -19.22
CA ALA A 164 2.26 15.87 -17.84
C ALA A 164 3.61 16.42 -17.38
N ALA A 165 4.64 16.33 -18.21
CA ALA A 165 5.96 16.87 -17.92
C ALA A 165 5.95 18.40 -17.82
N ARG A 166 5.18 19.09 -18.66
CA ARG A 166 5.02 20.55 -18.59
C ARG A 166 4.36 20.97 -17.29
N SER A 167 3.30 20.28 -16.88
CA SER A 167 2.61 20.54 -15.62
C SER A 167 3.54 20.32 -14.43
N LEU A 168 4.28 19.20 -14.41
CA LEU A 168 5.19 18.90 -13.31
C LEU A 168 6.39 19.87 -13.27
N LEU A 169 6.93 20.27 -14.41
CA LEU A 169 8.02 21.25 -14.47
C LEU A 169 7.54 22.63 -14.00
N GLY A 170 6.34 23.06 -14.39
CA GLY A 170 5.75 24.32 -13.90
C GLY A 170 5.57 24.32 -12.38
N GLU A 171 5.06 23.23 -11.80
CA GLU A 171 4.94 23.09 -10.34
C GLU A 171 6.30 23.14 -9.64
N LEU A 172 7.32 22.51 -10.25
CA LEU A 172 8.67 22.51 -9.71
C LEU A 172 9.31 23.90 -9.78
N ASP A 173 9.17 24.60 -10.91
CA ASP A 173 9.68 25.96 -11.07
C ASP A 173 8.99 26.92 -10.08
N ASP A 174 7.65 26.85 -9.94
CA ASP A 174 6.90 27.62 -8.94
C ASP A 174 7.40 27.37 -7.50
N PHE A 175 7.65 26.09 -7.16
CA PHE A 175 8.18 25.70 -5.85
C PHE A 175 9.59 26.27 -5.62
N LEU A 176 10.48 26.16 -6.60
CA LEU A 176 11.85 26.65 -6.50
C LEU A 176 11.89 28.18 -6.40
N GLU A 177 11.07 28.89 -7.19
CA GLU A 177 10.92 30.35 -7.09
C GLU A 177 10.45 30.77 -5.69
N GLN A 178 9.46 30.07 -5.13
CA GLN A 178 9.02 30.31 -3.75
C GLN A 178 10.14 30.01 -2.74
N GLN A 179 10.93 28.96 -2.94
CA GLN A 179 12.03 28.61 -2.07
C GLN A 179 13.15 29.66 -2.10
N GLU A 180 13.52 30.16 -3.29
CA GLU A 180 14.50 31.22 -3.46
C GLU A 180 14.01 32.56 -2.89
N ALA A 181 12.75 32.91 -3.15
CA ALA A 181 12.11 34.09 -2.56
C ALA A 181 12.09 34.04 -1.03
N ARG A 182 12.01 32.84 -0.43
CA ARG A 182 12.12 32.63 1.03
C ARG A 182 13.55 32.79 1.54
N LYS A 183 14.58 32.37 0.78
CA LYS A 183 16.01 32.50 1.18
C LYS A 183 16.48 33.97 1.21
N GLY A 184 15.92 34.84 0.36
CA GLY A 184 16.29 36.25 0.26
C GLY A 184 15.53 37.22 1.18
N GLN A 185 14.52 36.74 1.91
CA GLN A 185 13.75 37.56 2.84
C GLN A 185 14.26 37.39 4.27
N PRO A 186 14.43 38.48 5.06
CA PRO A 186 14.60 38.33 6.51
C PRO A 186 13.39 37.55 7.02
N ASN A 187 13.68 36.38 7.59
CA ASN A 187 12.74 35.36 8.07
C ASN A 187 11.28 35.81 8.02
N ARG A 188 10.51 35.39 6.99
CA ARG A 188 9.04 35.42 7.05
C ARG A 188 8.54 34.38 8.06
N SER A 189 9.07 34.41 9.27
CA SER A 189 8.59 33.67 10.45
C SER A 189 7.29 34.27 11.01
N SER A 190 6.52 35.01 10.21
CA SER A 190 5.30 35.69 10.65
C SER A 190 4.01 35.07 10.11
N GLN A 191 4.02 34.40 8.96
CA GLN A 191 2.85 33.63 8.54
C GLN A 191 2.86 32.27 9.22
N LYS A 192 2.04 32.18 10.27
CA LYS A 192 1.72 30.96 10.98
C LYS A 192 1.06 29.97 10.00
N PRO A 193 1.56 28.72 9.89
CA PRO A 193 0.90 27.68 9.08
C PRO A 193 -0.57 27.58 9.44
N LYS A 194 -1.49 27.65 8.48
CA LYS A 194 -2.92 27.39 8.77
C LYS A 194 -3.29 25.98 8.31
N ILE A 195 -3.75 25.16 9.25
CA ILE A 195 -4.26 23.82 8.97
C ILE A 195 -5.76 23.80 9.25
N GLY A 196 -6.54 23.32 8.28
CA GLY A 196 -7.97 23.12 8.44
C GLY A 196 -8.31 21.67 8.78
N LEU A 197 -9.12 21.47 9.80
CA LEU A 197 -9.70 20.17 10.16
C LEU A 197 -11.17 20.15 9.79
N VAL A 198 -11.58 19.26 8.89
CA VAL A 198 -13.00 19.06 8.52
C VAL A 198 -13.45 17.73 9.10
N LEU A 199 -14.31 17.79 10.12
CA LEU A 199 -14.72 16.62 10.91
C LEU A 199 -16.24 16.61 11.14
N PRO A 200 -16.90 15.45 11.21
CA PRO A 200 -18.35 15.35 11.40
C PRO A 200 -18.73 15.44 12.89
N LEU A 201 -18.52 16.61 13.52
CA LEU A 201 -18.65 16.83 14.97
C LEU A 201 -20.10 16.86 15.48
N SER A 202 -21.07 17.10 14.58
CA SER A 202 -22.51 17.05 14.84
C SER A 202 -23.21 15.94 14.04
N SER A 203 -22.59 14.77 13.93
CA SER A 203 -23.11 13.61 13.22
C SER A 203 -23.40 12.42 14.15
N ALA A 204 -23.85 11.29 13.58
CA ALA A 204 -23.91 10.01 14.29
C ALA A 204 -22.52 9.51 14.72
N GLU A 205 -21.43 10.00 14.10
CA GLU A 205 -20.04 9.66 14.41
C GLU A 205 -19.35 10.72 15.28
N ALA A 206 -20.11 11.64 15.88
CA ALA A 206 -19.59 12.76 16.67
C ALA A 206 -18.60 12.35 17.76
N ASP A 207 -18.82 11.20 18.42
CA ASP A 207 -17.92 10.71 19.47
C ASP A 207 -16.54 10.33 18.91
N ALA A 208 -16.50 9.64 17.77
CA ALA A 208 -15.27 9.30 17.07
C ALA A 208 -14.57 10.56 16.54
N ALA A 209 -15.32 11.49 15.94
CA ALA A 209 -14.81 12.77 15.46
C ALA A 209 -14.18 13.61 16.60
N ARG A 210 -14.84 13.68 17.76
CA ARG A 210 -14.32 14.38 18.95
C ARG A 210 -13.10 13.68 19.53
N ALA A 211 -13.07 12.35 19.56
CA ALA A 211 -11.90 11.60 19.99
C ALA A 211 -10.69 11.89 19.10
N PHE A 212 -10.87 11.88 17.77
CA PHE A 212 -9.83 12.26 16.82
C PHE A 212 -9.38 13.71 17.05
N LEU A 213 -10.33 14.66 17.13
CA LEU A 213 -10.02 16.08 17.37
C LEU A 213 -9.20 16.29 18.65
N ASN A 214 -9.56 15.59 19.74
CA ASN A 214 -8.83 15.69 21.00
C ASN A 214 -7.41 15.15 20.88
N GLY A 215 -7.22 13.98 20.27
CA GLY A 215 -5.90 13.42 20.01
C GLY A 215 -5.05 14.32 19.12
N PHE A 216 -5.63 14.83 18.04
CA PHE A 216 -4.98 15.78 17.14
C PHE A 216 -4.55 17.04 17.88
N ARG A 217 -5.43 17.64 18.70
CA ARG A 217 -5.11 18.83 19.49
C ARG A 217 -3.98 18.60 20.49
N ILE A 218 -3.91 17.44 21.12
CA ILE A 218 -2.80 17.10 22.01
C ILE A 218 -1.47 17.09 21.23
N GLY A 219 -1.43 16.40 20.09
CA GLY A 219 -0.25 16.39 19.22
C GLY A 219 0.11 17.78 18.68
N TRP A 220 -0.89 18.53 18.23
CA TRP A 220 -0.73 19.90 17.73
C TRP A 220 -0.18 20.85 18.80
N ASN A 221 -0.66 20.75 20.04
CA ASN A 221 -0.16 21.57 21.13
C ASN A 221 1.30 21.26 21.49
N SER A 222 1.78 20.04 21.22
CA SER A 222 3.16 19.62 21.49
C SER A 222 4.12 19.95 20.32
N TYR A 223 3.66 19.79 19.08
CA TYR A 223 4.55 19.83 17.90
C TYR A 223 4.09 20.80 16.81
N GLY A 224 2.82 21.19 16.81
CA GLY A 224 2.22 22.04 15.80
C GLY A 224 2.77 23.46 15.88
N THR A 225 2.89 24.09 14.72
CA THR A 225 3.18 25.51 14.61
C THR A 225 2.09 26.16 13.78
N GLY A 226 1.57 27.28 14.26
CA GLY A 226 0.60 28.09 13.53
C GLY A 226 -0.85 27.98 14.02
N GLU A 227 -1.80 28.15 13.09
CA GLU A 227 -3.23 28.22 13.32
C GLU A 227 -3.92 26.90 12.94
N LEU A 228 -4.78 26.43 13.83
CA LEU A 228 -5.61 25.26 13.63
C LEU A 228 -7.07 25.69 13.58
N THR A 229 -7.73 25.54 12.43
CA THR A 229 -9.15 25.85 12.27
C THR A 229 -9.93 24.56 12.15
N VAL A 230 -11.06 24.44 12.85
CA VAL A 230 -11.88 23.23 12.88
C VAL A 230 -13.26 23.57 12.32
N TYR A 231 -13.72 22.79 11.34
CA TYR A 231 -15.01 22.92 10.70
C TYR A 231 -15.82 21.65 10.94
N ASP A 232 -17.12 21.84 11.20
CA ASP A 232 -18.07 20.75 11.39
C ASP A 232 -18.79 20.43 10.07
N SER A 233 -18.50 19.26 9.50
CA SER A 233 -19.19 18.75 8.31
C SER A 233 -20.58 18.20 8.61
N GLU A 234 -20.96 18.04 9.89
CA GLU A 234 -22.25 17.49 10.33
C GLU A 234 -22.52 16.06 9.82
N GLY A 235 -21.52 15.37 9.25
CA GLY A 235 -21.72 14.07 8.60
C GLY A 235 -22.31 14.18 7.19
N ASP A 236 -22.30 15.37 6.58
CA ASP A 236 -22.81 15.62 5.23
C ASP A 236 -21.65 15.81 4.23
N PRO A 237 -21.45 14.87 3.28
CA PRO A 237 -20.43 14.98 2.24
C PRO A 237 -20.53 16.25 1.39
N ILE A 238 -21.74 16.76 1.12
CA ILE A 238 -21.92 17.99 0.33
C ILE A 238 -21.42 19.19 1.11
N ARG A 239 -21.72 19.22 2.42
CA ARG A 239 -21.21 20.26 3.31
C ARG A 239 -19.70 20.16 3.45
N ALA A 240 -19.14 18.96 3.60
CA ALA A 240 -17.69 18.76 3.68
C ALA A 240 -16.96 19.33 2.46
N VAL A 241 -17.46 19.07 1.24
CA VAL A 241 -16.92 19.64 -0.01
C VAL A 241 -16.97 21.17 -0.01
N ARG A 242 -18.08 21.78 0.41
CA ARG A 242 -18.19 23.25 0.50
C ARG A 242 -17.21 23.84 1.51
N LEU A 243 -17.02 23.18 2.65
CA LEU A 243 -16.05 23.58 3.66
C LEU A 243 -14.62 23.46 3.14
N ALA A 244 -14.31 22.42 2.37
CA ALA A 244 -13.02 22.29 1.69
C ALA A 244 -12.79 23.44 0.70
N GLN A 245 -13.74 23.75 -0.18
CA GLN A 245 -13.64 24.88 -1.11
C GLN A 245 -13.38 26.20 -0.39
N MET A 246 -14.15 26.47 0.67
CA MET A 246 -13.94 27.65 1.50
C MET A 246 -12.54 27.69 2.10
N LEU A 247 -12.07 26.56 2.64
CA LEU A 247 -10.75 26.45 3.24
C LEU A 247 -9.63 26.61 2.20
N THR A 248 -9.76 26.04 1.01
CA THR A 248 -8.74 26.12 -0.04
C THR A 248 -8.64 27.52 -0.65
N ASP A 249 -9.73 28.29 -0.61
CA ASP A 249 -9.74 29.70 -1.05
C ASP A 249 -9.14 30.65 0.00
N GLU A 250 -8.96 30.21 1.25
CA GLU A 250 -8.37 31.03 2.31
C GLU A 250 -6.86 31.21 2.12
N THR A 251 -6.40 32.46 2.22
CA THR A 251 -4.97 32.78 2.14
C THR A 251 -4.19 32.14 3.28
N GLY A 252 -3.16 31.37 2.95
CA GLY A 252 -2.21 30.82 3.93
C GLY A 252 -2.59 29.47 4.52
N VAL A 253 -3.58 28.77 3.97
CA VAL A 253 -3.82 27.35 4.29
C VAL A 253 -2.71 26.49 3.70
N TRP A 254 -2.07 25.71 4.56
CA TRP A 254 -0.95 24.83 4.21
C TRP A 254 -1.39 23.38 4.02
N GLY A 255 -2.56 23.02 4.54
CA GLY A 255 -3.08 21.68 4.42
C GLY A 255 -4.43 21.50 5.09
N MET A 256 -5.08 20.40 4.73
CA MET A 256 -6.37 19.98 5.26
C MET A 256 -6.25 18.57 5.85
N VAL A 257 -6.92 18.33 6.98
CA VAL A 257 -7.04 17.01 7.59
C VAL A 257 -8.53 16.72 7.77
N GLY A 258 -9.02 15.56 7.34
CA GLY A 258 -10.45 15.30 7.41
C GLY A 258 -10.89 13.98 6.80
N GLY A 259 -12.20 13.80 6.72
CA GLY A 259 -12.83 12.60 6.18
C GLY A 259 -12.78 11.45 7.19
N LEU A 260 -13.88 11.29 7.95
CA LEU A 260 -14.05 10.18 8.89
C LEU A 260 -14.79 9.01 8.23
N ASP A 261 -15.75 9.31 7.36
CA ASP A 261 -16.41 8.36 6.49
C ASP A 261 -15.85 8.40 5.05
N PRO A 262 -16.08 7.34 4.26
CA PRO A 262 -15.54 7.28 2.91
C PRO A 262 -16.02 8.35 1.92
N ALA A 263 -17.28 8.80 2.04
CA ALA A 263 -17.85 9.76 1.10
C ALA A 263 -17.31 11.17 1.37
N GLU A 264 -17.20 11.58 2.64
CA GLU A 264 -16.52 12.82 2.99
C GLU A 264 -15.05 12.80 2.58
N ALA A 265 -14.32 11.71 2.87
CA ALA A 265 -12.90 11.60 2.53
C ALA A 265 -12.65 11.76 1.02
N ALA A 266 -13.50 11.14 0.18
CA ALA A 266 -13.44 11.28 -1.27
C ALA A 266 -13.71 12.72 -1.73
N GLY A 267 -14.75 13.37 -1.20
CA GLY A 267 -15.08 14.75 -1.54
C GLY A 267 -13.98 15.75 -1.17
N LEU A 268 -13.45 15.64 0.05
CA LEU A 268 -12.35 16.47 0.53
C LEU A 268 -11.07 16.27 -0.31
N ALA A 269 -10.76 15.02 -0.66
CA ALA A 269 -9.60 14.71 -1.47
C ALA A 269 -9.69 15.30 -2.89
N MET A 270 -10.85 15.26 -3.53
CA MET A 270 -11.04 15.84 -4.87
C MET A 270 -10.81 17.35 -4.87
N GLU A 271 -11.39 18.07 -3.90
CA GLU A 271 -11.20 19.52 -3.77
C GLU A 271 -9.76 19.90 -3.44
N ALA A 272 -9.13 19.17 -2.51
CA ALA A 272 -7.73 19.38 -2.15
C ALA A 272 -6.78 19.17 -3.33
N GLN A 273 -7.01 18.12 -4.12
CA GLN A 273 -6.24 17.83 -5.32
C GLN A 273 -6.41 18.94 -6.37
N ALA A 274 -7.63 19.42 -6.59
CA ALA A 274 -7.91 20.50 -7.53
C ALA A 274 -7.25 21.82 -7.12
N ALA A 275 -7.28 22.13 -5.82
CA ALA A 275 -6.68 23.33 -5.24
C ALA A 275 -5.16 23.23 -4.99
N LYS A 276 -4.55 22.06 -5.26
CA LYS A 276 -3.13 21.79 -4.96
C LYS A 276 -2.76 21.99 -3.48
N VAL A 277 -3.69 21.68 -2.58
CA VAL A 277 -3.51 21.75 -1.13
C VAL A 277 -3.31 20.33 -0.58
N PRO A 278 -2.24 20.06 0.18
CA PRO A 278 -2.05 18.75 0.80
C PRO A 278 -3.24 18.36 1.69
N PHE A 279 -3.76 17.16 1.48
CA PHE A 279 -4.84 16.58 2.27
C PHE A 279 -4.41 15.26 2.91
N LEU A 280 -4.67 15.13 4.20
CA LEU A 280 -4.45 13.92 4.97
C LEU A 280 -5.78 13.37 5.50
N THR A 281 -6.09 12.11 5.19
CA THR A 281 -7.28 11.47 5.79
C THR A 281 -7.14 11.33 7.31
N THR A 282 -8.28 11.24 8.00
CA THR A 282 -8.29 10.84 9.41
C THR A 282 -8.05 9.31 9.56
N THR A 283 -8.81 8.64 10.43
CA THR A 283 -8.80 7.18 10.59
C THR A 283 -9.60 6.44 9.51
N CYS A 284 -9.99 7.11 8.43
CA CYS A 284 -10.71 6.50 7.32
C CYS A 284 -9.74 5.84 6.33
N GLY A 285 -9.87 4.51 6.18
CA GLY A 285 -9.03 3.69 5.31
C GLY A 285 -9.67 3.41 3.94
N VAL A 286 -10.14 4.45 3.25
CA VAL A 286 -10.81 4.28 1.94
C VAL A 286 -9.81 3.81 0.90
N GLY A 287 -10.05 2.66 0.25
CA GLY A 287 -9.23 2.25 -0.90
C GLY A 287 -9.13 3.33 -1.99
N ASP A 288 -8.01 3.34 -2.71
CA ASP A 288 -7.73 4.18 -3.88
C ASP A 288 -7.72 5.70 -3.67
N LEU A 289 -7.90 6.22 -2.46
CA LEU A 289 -7.94 7.66 -2.25
C LEU A 289 -6.63 8.36 -2.67
N THR A 290 -5.48 7.75 -2.40
CA THR A 290 -4.17 8.27 -2.81
C THR A 290 -3.97 8.24 -4.33
N SER A 291 -4.78 7.47 -5.07
CA SER A 291 -4.75 7.45 -6.54
C SER A 291 -5.36 8.71 -7.16
N ILE A 292 -6.13 9.50 -6.40
CA ILE A 292 -6.73 10.78 -6.84
C ILE A 292 -5.64 11.76 -7.28
N GLY A 293 -4.50 11.79 -6.58
CA GLY A 293 -3.36 12.56 -7.02
C GLY A 293 -2.34 12.86 -5.92
N ARG A 294 -1.28 13.58 -6.32
CA ARG A 294 -0.07 13.79 -5.52
C ARG A 294 -0.26 14.58 -4.22
N TYR A 295 -1.36 15.32 -4.08
CA TYR A 295 -1.66 16.08 -2.87
C TYR A 295 -2.40 15.26 -1.82
N ILE A 296 -2.72 13.99 -2.11
CA ILE A 296 -3.58 13.16 -1.28
C ILE A 296 -2.78 12.12 -0.52
N PHE A 297 -2.93 12.15 0.81
CA PHE A 297 -2.23 11.31 1.75
C PHE A 297 -3.23 10.59 2.65
N GLN A 298 -2.88 9.38 3.07
CA GLN A 298 -3.69 8.61 4.02
C GLN A 298 -2.99 8.49 5.36
N GLY A 299 -3.73 8.76 6.43
CA GLY A 299 -3.25 8.62 7.82
C GLY A 299 -3.26 7.18 8.33
N ARG A 300 -3.82 6.25 7.57
CA ARG A 300 -4.04 4.85 7.93
C ARG A 300 -3.97 3.96 6.66
N PRO A 301 -3.51 2.70 6.76
CA PRO A 301 -3.68 1.72 5.67
C PRO A 301 -5.15 1.56 5.26
N ASP A 302 -5.42 1.40 3.98
CA ASP A 302 -6.78 1.13 3.54
C ASP A 302 -7.33 -0.22 4.05
N TYR A 303 -8.65 -0.34 4.03
CA TYR A 303 -9.38 -1.52 4.53
C TYR A 303 -9.02 -2.80 3.77
N TYR A 304 -8.66 -2.70 2.50
CA TYR A 304 -8.25 -3.84 1.70
C TYR A 304 -6.92 -4.40 2.19
N HIS A 305 -5.92 -3.56 2.36
CA HIS A 305 -4.61 -3.95 2.88
C HIS A 305 -4.69 -4.47 4.33
N GLU A 306 -5.59 -3.92 5.15
CA GLU A 306 -5.87 -4.44 6.49
C GLU A 306 -6.42 -5.88 6.45
N GLY A 307 -7.41 -6.15 5.59
CA GLY A 307 -7.96 -7.50 5.40
C GLY A 307 -6.91 -8.48 4.89
N ARG A 308 -6.09 -8.04 3.93
CA ARG A 308 -5.01 -8.86 3.36
C ARG A 308 -3.93 -9.18 4.39
N ALA A 309 -3.51 -8.19 5.20
CA ALA A 309 -2.58 -8.41 6.30
C ALA A 309 -3.14 -9.40 7.33
N LEU A 310 -4.44 -9.31 7.64
CA LEU A 310 -5.12 -10.27 8.52
C LEU A 310 -5.09 -11.70 7.96
N GLY A 311 -5.35 -11.87 6.66
CA GLY A 311 -5.31 -13.19 6.01
C GLY A 311 -3.90 -13.78 5.97
N ILE A 312 -2.89 -12.97 5.64
CA ILE A 312 -1.48 -13.37 5.65
C ILE A 312 -1.06 -13.83 7.05
N HIS A 313 -1.39 -13.05 8.08
CA HIS A 313 -1.09 -13.40 9.47
C HIS A 313 -1.75 -14.73 9.86
N ALA A 314 -3.03 -14.90 9.52
CA ALA A 314 -3.78 -16.12 9.86
C ALA A 314 -3.21 -17.39 9.20
N MET A 315 -2.74 -17.28 7.95
CA MET A 315 -2.15 -18.40 7.21
C MET A 315 -0.70 -18.67 7.63
N LEU A 316 0.15 -17.65 7.60
CA LEU A 316 1.60 -17.83 7.69
C LEU A 316 2.11 -17.88 9.13
N GLU A 317 1.49 -17.12 10.04
CA GLU A 317 1.92 -17.07 11.43
C GLU A 317 1.11 -18.01 12.32
N LEU A 318 -0.21 -18.07 12.13
CA LEU A 318 -1.09 -18.94 12.93
C LEU A 318 -1.23 -20.36 12.36
N GLY A 319 -0.82 -20.60 11.10
CA GLY A 319 -0.89 -21.91 10.46
C GLY A 319 -2.31 -22.43 10.26
N LEU A 320 -3.30 -21.52 10.18
CA LEU A 320 -4.70 -21.88 9.93
C LEU A 320 -4.91 -22.15 8.44
N ALA A 321 -5.90 -22.97 8.11
CA ALA A 321 -6.18 -23.37 6.73
C ALA A 321 -7.65 -23.23 6.31
N HIS A 322 -8.57 -23.16 7.28
CA HIS A 322 -10.01 -23.08 7.01
C HIS A 322 -10.62 -21.90 7.77
N PHE A 323 -11.40 -21.09 7.07
CA PHE A 323 -11.89 -19.82 7.59
C PHE A 323 -13.40 -19.69 7.42
N GLY A 324 -14.03 -19.00 8.37
CA GLY A 324 -15.37 -18.47 8.22
C GLY A 324 -15.34 -16.96 8.41
N ILE A 325 -16.02 -16.22 7.54
CA ILE A 325 -16.03 -14.76 7.53
C ILE A 325 -17.38 -14.27 8.05
N LEU A 326 -17.35 -13.30 8.96
CA LEU A 326 -18.52 -12.52 9.37
C LEU A 326 -18.19 -11.03 9.27
N ALA A 327 -18.84 -10.31 8.36
CA ALA A 327 -18.49 -8.91 8.07
C ALA A 327 -19.72 -7.99 7.93
N PRO A 328 -19.59 -6.68 8.20
CA PRO A 328 -20.69 -5.73 7.99
C PRO A 328 -20.99 -5.56 6.50
N LEU A 329 -22.27 -5.42 6.18
CA LEU A 329 -22.76 -5.18 4.82
C LEU A 329 -22.64 -3.68 4.46
N ASN A 330 -21.40 -3.20 4.39
CA ASN A 330 -21.05 -1.85 3.98
C ASN A 330 -19.74 -1.85 3.17
N GLN A 331 -19.29 -0.69 2.70
CA GLN A 331 -18.09 -0.58 1.88
C GLN A 331 -16.84 -1.06 2.61
N THR A 332 -16.67 -0.67 3.88
CA THR A 332 -15.57 -1.11 4.74
C THR A 332 -15.51 -2.63 4.86
N GLY A 333 -16.62 -3.28 5.20
CA GLY A 333 -16.70 -4.74 5.30
C GLY A 333 -16.37 -5.44 4.00
N ARG A 334 -16.85 -4.92 2.86
CA ARG A 334 -16.51 -5.48 1.54
C ARG A 334 -15.00 -5.41 1.25
N GLN A 335 -14.36 -4.27 1.50
CA GLN A 335 -12.92 -4.10 1.23
C GLN A 335 -12.06 -5.01 2.11
N ILE A 336 -12.39 -5.14 3.40
CA ILE A 336 -11.68 -6.06 4.31
C ILE A 336 -11.84 -7.51 3.86
N VAL A 337 -13.07 -7.93 3.53
CA VAL A 337 -13.33 -9.31 3.08
C VAL A 337 -12.61 -9.61 1.77
N GLU A 338 -12.58 -8.66 0.85
CA GLU A 338 -11.87 -8.79 -0.41
C GLU A 338 -10.37 -9.03 -0.23
N GLY A 339 -9.69 -8.19 0.56
CA GLY A 339 -8.27 -8.37 0.84
C GLY A 339 -7.97 -9.64 1.63
N PHE A 340 -8.82 -9.98 2.60
CA PHE A 340 -8.69 -11.22 3.36
C PHE A 340 -8.80 -12.44 2.44
N ARG A 341 -9.84 -12.48 1.60
CA ARG A 341 -10.07 -13.57 0.64
C ARG A 341 -8.91 -13.73 -0.33
N GLU A 342 -8.40 -12.63 -0.90
CA GLU A 342 -7.22 -12.71 -1.78
C GLU A 342 -6.03 -13.35 -1.06
N ALA A 343 -5.76 -12.94 0.19
CA ALA A 343 -4.65 -13.51 0.96
C ALA A 343 -4.84 -15.01 1.23
N ILE A 344 -6.05 -15.45 1.59
CA ILE A 344 -6.35 -16.86 1.83
C ILE A 344 -6.21 -17.68 0.55
N ASP A 345 -6.84 -17.24 -0.54
CA ASP A 345 -6.82 -17.92 -1.83
C ASP A 345 -5.38 -18.03 -2.38
N SER A 346 -4.61 -16.96 -2.29
CA SER A 346 -3.21 -16.92 -2.75
C SER A 346 -2.28 -17.83 -1.95
N ALA A 347 -2.62 -18.11 -0.70
CA ALA A 347 -1.86 -18.98 0.19
C ALA A 347 -2.40 -20.43 0.22
N GLY A 348 -3.44 -20.75 -0.57
CA GLY A 348 -4.03 -22.09 -0.65
C GLY A 348 -4.89 -22.47 0.57
N GLY A 349 -5.37 -21.49 1.32
CA GLY A 349 -6.38 -21.72 2.37
C GLY A 349 -7.79 -21.77 1.78
N GLU A 350 -8.76 -22.14 2.61
CA GLU A 350 -10.15 -22.32 2.20
C GLU A 350 -11.10 -21.47 3.05
N ILE A 351 -11.95 -20.67 2.40
CA ILE A 351 -13.07 -19.99 3.06
C ILE A 351 -14.31 -20.86 2.95
N LEU A 352 -14.74 -21.43 4.08
CA LEU A 352 -15.86 -22.37 4.15
C LEU A 352 -17.22 -21.66 4.12
N VAL A 353 -17.28 -20.43 4.61
CA VAL A 353 -18.52 -19.67 4.78
C VAL A 353 -18.23 -18.18 4.86
N GLU A 354 -19.06 -17.38 4.20
CA GLU A 354 -19.09 -15.94 4.36
C GLU A 354 -20.50 -15.51 4.75
N GLU A 355 -20.63 -14.83 5.87
CA GLU A 355 -21.89 -14.23 6.32
C GLU A 355 -21.73 -12.72 6.44
N ALA A 356 -22.79 -12.00 6.11
CA ALA A 356 -22.86 -10.56 6.26
C ALA A 356 -23.92 -10.15 7.30
N TYR A 357 -23.73 -9.00 7.92
CA TYR A 357 -24.72 -8.40 8.83
C TYR A 357 -24.95 -6.92 8.50
N TYR A 358 -26.16 -6.42 8.69
CA TYR A 358 -26.43 -4.99 8.52
C TYR A 358 -25.71 -4.17 9.61
N PRO A 359 -25.08 -3.04 9.27
CA PRO A 359 -24.52 -2.13 10.28
C PRO A 359 -25.55 -1.79 11.36
N GLY A 360 -25.15 -1.85 12.63
CA GLY A 360 -26.04 -1.64 13.78
C GLY A 360 -26.81 -2.89 14.24
N ALA A 361 -26.66 -4.04 13.57
CA ALA A 361 -27.21 -5.30 14.05
C ALA A 361 -26.67 -5.65 15.45
N GLN A 362 -27.57 -6.08 16.34
CA GLN A 362 -27.24 -6.56 17.69
C GLN A 362 -27.43 -8.07 17.84
N ASP A 363 -28.12 -8.72 16.89
CA ASP A 363 -28.32 -10.17 16.86
C ASP A 363 -27.64 -10.77 15.63
N PHE A 364 -26.68 -11.66 15.88
CA PHE A 364 -25.92 -12.41 14.88
C PHE A 364 -26.23 -13.91 14.91
N SER A 365 -27.28 -14.31 15.63
CA SER A 365 -27.59 -15.72 15.89
C SER A 365 -27.81 -16.53 14.61
N MET A 366 -28.37 -15.92 13.57
CA MET A 366 -28.60 -16.59 12.29
C MET A 366 -27.28 -16.90 11.57
N GLN A 367 -26.42 -15.90 11.45
CA GLN A 367 -25.10 -16.00 10.83
C GLN A 367 -24.24 -17.02 11.58
N LEU A 368 -24.19 -16.92 12.92
CA LEU A 368 -23.43 -17.84 13.77
C LEU A 368 -23.94 -19.29 13.67
N LYS A 369 -25.26 -19.51 13.55
CA LYS A 369 -25.82 -20.86 13.31
C LYS A 369 -25.37 -21.44 11.98
N ARG A 370 -25.30 -20.63 10.92
CA ARG A 370 -24.82 -21.07 9.60
C ARG A 370 -23.33 -21.40 9.62
N ILE A 371 -22.52 -20.50 10.19
CA ILE A 371 -21.08 -20.72 10.38
C ILE A 371 -20.84 -22.01 11.16
N ARG A 372 -21.53 -22.20 12.30
CA ARG A 372 -21.42 -23.42 13.10
C ARG A 372 -21.79 -24.68 12.32
N LYS A 373 -22.85 -24.63 11.51
CA LYS A 373 -23.31 -25.78 10.71
C LYS A 373 -22.28 -26.21 9.67
N ILE A 374 -21.48 -25.28 9.16
CA ILE A 374 -20.45 -25.54 8.16
C ILE A 374 -19.14 -25.97 8.83
N GLY A 375 -18.69 -25.25 9.86
CA GLY A 375 -17.38 -25.45 10.49
C GLY A 375 -17.28 -26.62 11.48
N LEU A 376 -18.40 -27.19 11.95
CA LEU A 376 -18.40 -28.38 12.82
C LEU A 376 -18.76 -29.67 12.06
N ARG A 377 -18.44 -29.73 10.76
CA ARG A 377 -18.66 -30.93 9.95
C ARG A 377 -17.58 -31.97 10.14
#